data_AF-A0A960XPM9-F1
#
_entry.id   AF-A0A960XPM9-F1
#
_cell.length_a   1.000
_cell.length_b   1.000
_cell.length_c   1.000
_cell.angle_alpha   90.00
_cell.angle_beta   90.00
_cell.angle_gamma   90.00
#
_symmetry.space_group_name_H-M   'P 1'
#
loop_
_entity.id
_entity.type
_entity.pdbx_description
1 polymer ?
#
loop_
_entity_poly.entity_id
_entity_poly.type
_entity_poly.pdbx_seq_one_letter_code
_entity_poly.pdbx_strand_id
1 'polypeptide(L)'
;FIDGRALTEIAGESSTSSTYRIGWNNERKNFVSWAFDAEGGFMNAQWTGSDDGWLLRSHGVTADGESNEATQVLVPDAGLQSFVWNTRDQVIGGEVQPNASTRVVRRPPSPKTDTAGEP
;
A
#
# COMPACT_ATOMS: atom_id res chain seq x y z
N PHE A 1 4.94 -15.89 4.29
CA PHE A 1 4.79 -14.42 4.12
C PHE A 1 4.29 -14.17 2.71
N ILE A 2 3.76 -12.97 2.45
CA ILE A 2 3.29 -12.53 1.14
C ILE A 2 4.18 -11.37 0.71
N ASP A 3 4.70 -11.42 -0.51
CA ASP A 3 5.42 -10.31 -1.12
C ASP A 3 4.53 -9.64 -2.18
N GLY A 4 4.52 -8.31 -2.19
CA GLY A 4 3.74 -7.49 -3.10
C GLY A 4 4.58 -6.38 -3.72
N ARG A 5 4.19 -5.96 -4.92
CA ARG A 5 4.70 -4.74 -5.56
C ARG A 5 3.51 -3.92 -6.04
N ALA A 6 3.57 -2.61 -5.83
CA ALA A 6 2.58 -1.67 -6.33
C ALA A 6 3.23 -0.66 -7.27
N LEU A 7 2.45 -0.20 -8.24
CA LEU A 7 2.69 1.05 -8.96
C LEU A 7 1.55 1.96 -8.54
N THR A 8 1.88 3.18 -8.15
CA THR A 8 0.93 4.20 -7.71
C THR A 8 0.93 5.30 -8.75
N GLU A 9 -0.25 5.63 -9.25
CA GLU A 9 -0.48 6.67 -10.24
C GLU A 9 -1.45 7.69 -9.64
N ILE A 10 -1.03 8.95 -9.63
CA ILE A 10 -1.83 10.08 -9.17
C ILE A 10 -1.93 11.07 -10.34
N ALA A 11 -3.14 11.58 -10.61
CA ALA A 11 -3.36 12.45 -11.75
C ALA A 11 -2.53 13.75 -11.62
N GLY A 12 -1.66 14.00 -12.59
CA GLY A 12 -0.78 15.17 -12.59
C GLY A 12 0.57 14.94 -11.90
N GLU A 13 0.83 13.74 -11.38
CA GLU A 13 2.10 13.37 -10.75
C GLU A 13 2.79 12.22 -11.51
N SER A 14 4.11 12.11 -11.33
CA SER A 14 4.87 10.98 -11.83
C SER A 14 4.49 9.71 -11.08
N SER A 15 4.35 8.59 -11.80
CA SER A 15 4.07 7.30 -11.17
C SER A 15 5.24 6.90 -10.26
N THR A 16 4.93 6.42 -9.05
CA THR A 16 5.92 5.85 -8.13
C THR A 16 5.67 4.36 -7.90
N SER A 17 6.64 3.65 -7.32
CA SER A 17 6.50 2.23 -7.02
C SER A 17 6.82 1.93 -5.56
N SER A 18 6.23 0.85 -5.05
CA SER A 18 6.48 0.41 -3.69
C SER A 18 6.52 -1.11 -3.61
N THR A 19 7.29 -1.63 -2.66
CA THR A 19 7.34 -3.06 -2.34
C THR A 19 6.75 -3.30 -0.97
N TYR A 20 6.10 -4.45 -0.79
CA TYR A 20 5.43 -4.83 0.45
C TYR A 20 5.83 -6.25 0.84
N ARG A 21 5.95 -6.48 2.15
CA ARG A 21 6.06 -7.81 2.73
C ARG A 21 5.10 -7.93 3.89
N ILE A 22 4.24 -8.94 3.87
CA ILE A 22 3.22 -9.20 4.88
C ILE A 22 3.48 -10.56 5.54
N GLY A 23 3.54 -10.58 6.86
CA GLY A 23 3.77 -11.76 7.67
C GLY A 23 2.64 -11.98 8.69
N TRP A 24 2.53 -13.21 9.17
CA TRP A 24 1.70 -13.55 10.33
C TRP A 24 2.57 -13.52 11.59
N ASN A 25 2.21 -12.70 12.58
CA ASN A 25 2.82 -12.70 13.90
C ASN A 25 2.06 -13.69 14.80
N ASN A 26 2.71 -14.81 15.12
CA ASN A 26 2.09 -15.86 15.92
C ASN A 26 2.05 -15.57 17.44
N GLU A 27 2.87 -14.64 17.93
CA GLU A 27 2.83 -14.18 19.32
C GLU A 27 1.57 -13.33 19.56
N ARG A 28 1.34 -12.36 18.67
CA ARG A 28 0.24 -11.39 18.78
C ARG A 28 -1.04 -11.80 18.05
N LYS A 29 -0.99 -12.89 17.29
CA LYS A 29 -2.10 -13.43 16.49
C LYS A 29 -2.67 -12.40 15.51
N ASN A 30 -1.79 -11.68 14.83
CA ASN A 30 -2.18 -10.67 13.85
C ASN A 30 -1.24 -10.64 12.63
N PHE A 31 -1.67 -9.97 11.56
CA PHE A 31 -0.78 -9.67 10.45
C PHE A 31 0.09 -8.45 10.76
N VAL A 32 1.31 -8.48 10.25
CA VAL A 32 2.25 -7.36 10.25
C VAL A 32 2.76 -7.16 8.83
N SER A 33 3.05 -5.92 8.47
CA SER A 33 3.59 -5.60 7.16
C SER A 33 4.73 -4.62 7.22
N TRP A 34 5.57 -4.67 6.21
CA TRP A 34 6.56 -3.66 5.88
C TRP A 34 6.32 -3.19 4.45
N ALA A 35 6.54 -1.91 4.18
CA ALA A 35 6.57 -1.37 2.84
C ALA A 35 7.78 -0.46 2.65
N PHE A 36 8.27 -0.39 1.42
CA PHE A 36 9.37 0.48 1.00
C PHE A 36 8.96 1.17 -0.29
N ASP A 37 9.08 2.49 -0.34
CA ASP A 37 8.87 3.28 -1.55
C ASP A 37 10.13 3.28 -2.43
N ALA A 38 10.00 3.84 -3.64
CA ALA A 38 11.07 3.90 -4.63
C ALA A 38 12.21 4.87 -4.26
N GLU A 39 11.97 5.79 -3.32
CA GLU A 39 12.90 6.85 -2.93
C GLU A 39 13.69 6.48 -1.67
N GLY A 40 13.32 5.38 -1.01
CA GLY A 40 14.03 4.80 0.13
C GLY A 40 13.32 4.99 1.47
N GLY A 41 12.13 5.59 1.47
CA GLY A 41 11.26 5.62 2.64
C GLY A 41 10.71 4.22 2.94
N PHE A 42 10.38 3.99 4.21
CA PHE A 42 9.84 2.72 4.67
C PHE A 42 8.77 2.90 5.73
N MET A 43 7.91 1.90 5.87
CA MET A 43 6.90 1.83 6.92
C MET A 43 6.71 0.41 7.40
N ASN A 44 6.27 0.25 8.65
CA ASN A 44 5.76 -0.99 9.21
C ASN A 44 4.35 -0.77 9.76
N ALA A 45 3.50 -1.78 9.66
CA ALA A 45 2.13 -1.71 10.16
C ALA A 45 1.70 -2.97 10.90
N GLN A 46 0.87 -2.78 11.92
CA GLN A 46 0.13 -3.86 12.59
C GLN A 46 -1.32 -3.84 12.13
N TRP A 47 -1.84 -5.02 11.80
CA TRP A 47 -3.17 -5.19 11.23
C TRP A 47 -4.12 -5.71 12.29
N THR A 48 -5.36 -5.24 12.26
CA THR A 48 -6.47 -5.69 13.10
C THR A 48 -7.66 -5.93 12.19
N GLY A 49 -8.29 -7.10 12.27
CA GLY A 49 -9.50 -7.38 11.50
C GLY A 49 -10.67 -6.50 11.98
N SER A 50 -11.50 -6.07 11.04
CA SER A 50 -12.77 -5.38 11.28
C SER A 50 -13.88 -6.04 10.47
N ASP A 51 -15.13 -5.66 10.71
CA ASP A 51 -16.29 -6.23 10.02
C ASP A 51 -16.18 -6.13 8.49
N ASP A 52 -15.71 -4.99 7.99
CA ASP A 52 -15.60 -4.70 6.55
C ASP A 52 -14.19 -4.92 5.97
N GLY A 53 -13.22 -5.45 6.74
CA GLY A 53 -11.85 -5.63 6.25
C GLY A 53 -10.77 -5.50 7.32
N TRP A 54 -9.83 -4.56 7.13
CA TRP A 54 -8.65 -4.43 7.98
C TRP A 54 -8.38 -2.99 8.40
N LEU A 55 -8.09 -2.80 9.69
CA LEU A 55 -7.53 -1.59 10.26
C LEU A 55 -6.02 -1.77 10.44
N LEU A 56 -5.23 -0.83 9.93
CA LEU A 56 -3.78 -0.81 10.07
C LEU A 56 -3.36 0.41 10.87
N ARG A 57 -2.42 0.22 11.79
CA ARG A 57 -1.66 1.32 12.40
C ARG A 57 -0.24 1.24 11.91
N SER A 58 0.21 2.28 11.20
CA SER A 58 1.52 2.33 10.58
C SER A 58 2.42 3.38 11.19
N HIS A 59 3.71 3.08 11.23
CA HIS A 59 4.78 4.01 11.54
C HIS A 59 5.94 3.75 10.56
N GLY A 60 6.70 4.78 10.22
CA GLY A 60 7.74 4.73 9.22
C GLY A 60 8.58 5.99 9.17
N VAL A 61 9.45 6.04 8.17
CA VAL A 61 10.31 7.20 7.89
C VAL A 61 10.25 7.46 6.38
N THR A 62 10.06 8.71 5.98
CA THR A 62 10.12 9.13 4.57
C THR A 62 11.55 9.04 4.02
N ALA A 63 11.73 9.15 2.71
CA ALA A 63 13.05 9.20 2.10
C ALA A 63 13.90 10.38 2.62
N ASP A 64 13.25 11.47 3.01
CA ASP A 64 13.89 12.68 3.57
C ASP A 64 14.20 12.57 5.07
N GLY A 65 13.88 11.43 5.71
CA GLY A 65 14.19 11.18 7.12
C GLY A 65 13.11 11.65 8.10
N GLU A 66 11.93 12.03 7.63
CA GLU A 66 10.84 12.47 8.50
C GLU A 66 10.03 11.29 9.04
N SER A 67 9.61 11.36 10.30
CA SER A 67 8.67 10.38 10.85
C SER A 67 7.34 10.42 10.10
N ASN A 68 6.77 9.26 9.80
CA ASN A 68 5.47 9.12 9.15
C ASN A 68 4.63 8.10 9.91
N GLU A 69 3.50 8.54 10.46
CA GLU A 69 2.54 7.67 11.13
C GLU A 69 1.14 7.87 10.56
N ALA A 70 0.33 6.82 10.54
CA ALA A 70 -1.03 6.89 10.01
C ALA A 70 -1.92 5.77 10.54
N THR A 71 -3.23 6.02 10.46
CA THR A 71 -4.26 4.98 10.55
C THR A 71 -4.80 4.70 9.15
N GLN A 72 -4.88 3.42 8.77
CA GLN A 72 -5.32 3.04 7.45
C GLN A 72 -6.43 1.99 7.52
N VAL A 73 -7.36 2.03 6.57
CA VAL A 73 -8.48 1.09 6.49
C VAL A 73 -8.52 0.50 5.08
N LEU A 74 -8.42 -0.83 5.00
CA LEU A 74 -8.58 -1.58 3.75
C LEU A 74 -9.94 -2.26 3.73
N VAL A 75 -10.74 -1.96 2.71
CA VAL A 75 -12.05 -2.57 2.47
C VAL A 75 -12.01 -3.30 1.11
N PRO A 76 -12.01 -4.65 1.08
CA PRO A 76 -12.07 -5.40 -0.16
C PRO A 76 -13.44 -5.26 -0.83
N ASP A 77 -13.46 -5.35 -2.16
CA ASP A 77 -14.71 -5.50 -2.91
C ASP A 77 -15.29 -6.91 -2.75
N ALA A 78 -16.57 -7.08 -3.07
CA ALA A 78 -17.26 -8.36 -2.97
C ALA A 78 -16.61 -9.47 -3.83
N GLY A 79 -15.93 -9.10 -4.92
CA GLY A 79 -15.26 -10.02 -5.83
C GLY A 79 -13.81 -10.37 -5.47
N LEU A 80 -13.26 -9.78 -4.40
CA LEU A 80 -11.86 -9.88 -3.98
C LEU A 80 -10.84 -9.60 -5.10
N GLN A 81 -11.22 -8.77 -6.08
CA GLN A 81 -10.34 -8.37 -7.18
C GLN A 81 -9.63 -7.05 -6.90
N SER A 82 -10.10 -6.35 -5.87
CA SER A 82 -9.67 -5.00 -5.58
C SER A 82 -10.07 -4.61 -4.17
N PHE A 83 -9.52 -3.52 -3.69
CA PHE A 83 -9.90 -2.96 -2.39
C PHE A 83 -9.77 -1.44 -2.43
N VAL A 84 -10.42 -0.77 -1.48
CA VAL A 84 -10.20 0.65 -1.21
C VAL A 84 -9.26 0.75 -0.01
N TRP A 85 -8.20 1.53 -0.17
CA TRP A 85 -7.23 1.84 0.88
C TRP A 85 -7.44 3.29 1.28
N ASN A 86 -8.01 3.51 2.46
CA ASN A 86 -8.16 4.84 3.04
C ASN A 86 -7.04 5.09 4.03
N THR A 87 -6.39 6.25 3.94
CA THR A 87 -5.39 6.72 4.90
C THR A 87 -5.97 7.95 5.61
N ARG A 88 -5.89 7.96 6.93
CA ARG A 88 -6.37 9.05 7.78
C ARG A 88 -5.45 9.26 8.97
N ASP A 89 -5.65 10.39 9.63
CA ASP A 89 -4.88 10.78 10.83
C ASP A 89 -3.36 10.68 10.58
N GLN A 90 -2.94 10.95 9.33
CA GLN A 90 -1.57 10.80 8.92
C GLN A 90 -0.78 12.04 9.37
N VAL A 91 0.38 11.81 9.97
CA VAL A 91 1.29 12.86 10.41
C VAL A 91 2.67 12.56 9.82
N ILE A 92 3.22 13.53 9.08
CA ILE A 92 4.56 13.46 8.49
C ILE A 92 5.37 14.64 9.04
N GLY A 93 6.53 14.38 9.63
CA GLY A 93 7.38 15.44 10.18
C GLY A 93 6.70 16.29 11.28
N GLY A 94 5.62 15.79 11.89
CA GLY A 94 4.79 16.54 12.84
C GLY A 94 3.64 17.33 12.21
N GLU A 95 3.50 17.33 10.88
CA GLU A 95 2.42 17.98 10.14
C GLU A 95 1.30 17.01 9.78
N VAL A 96 0.06 17.39 10.09
CA VAL A 96 -1.15 16.62 9.77
C VAL A 96 -1.43 16.68 8.27
N GLN A 97 -1.54 15.51 7.65
CA GLN A 97 -1.83 15.36 6.24
C GLN A 97 -3.35 15.21 5.99
N PRO A 98 -3.85 15.63 4.81
CA PRO A 98 -5.22 15.35 4.40
C PRO A 98 -5.50 13.84 4.33
N ASN A 99 -6.75 13.46 4.58
CA ASN A 99 -7.18 12.09 4.34
C ASN A 99 -7.09 11.76 2.85
N ALA A 100 -6.63 10.55 2.53
CA ALA A 100 -6.48 10.07 1.17
C ALA A 100 -7.23 8.75 0.97
N SER A 101 -7.71 8.51 -0.25
CA SER A 101 -8.38 7.28 -0.64
C SER A 101 -7.86 6.78 -1.97
N THR A 102 -7.39 5.54 -1.99
CA THR A 102 -6.80 4.91 -3.18
C THR A 102 -7.51 3.61 -3.48
N ARG A 103 -7.93 3.44 -4.74
CA ARG A 103 -8.46 2.19 -5.25
C ARG A 103 -7.28 1.31 -5.68
N VAL A 104 -7.11 0.15 -5.05
CA VAL A 104 -6.09 -0.82 -5.44
C VAL A 104 -6.72 -1.94 -6.24
N VAL A 105 -6.14 -2.23 -7.40
CA VAL A 105 -6.58 -3.30 -8.32
C VAL A 105 -5.40 -4.19 -8.67
N ARG A 106 -5.69 -5.44 -9.06
CA ARG A 106 -4.67 -6.31 -9.65
C ARG A 106 -4.18 -5.70 -10.96
N ARG A 107 -2.85 -5.60 -11.13
CA ARG A 107 -2.26 -5.19 -12.41
C ARG A 107 -2.67 -6.18 -13.52
N PRO A 108 -3.26 -5.71 -14.64
CA PRO A 108 -3.57 -6.58 -15.76
C PRO A 108 -2.27 -7.16 -16.37
N PRO A 109 -2.32 -8.35 -16.99
CA PRO A 109 -1.16 -8.87 -17.71
C PRO A 109 -0.72 -7.86 -18.79
N SER A 110 0.59 -7.76 -19.01
CA SER A 110 1.11 -6.94 -20.10
C SER A 110 0.43 -7.33 -21.42
N PRO A 111 0.09 -6.36 -22.29
CA PRO A 111 -0.38 -6.67 -23.63
C PRO A 111 0.61 -7.64 -24.28
N LYS A 112 0.11 -8.74 -24.86
CA LYS A 112 0.94 -9.57 -25.72
C LYS A 112 1.28 -8.72 -26.93
N THR A 113 2.53 -8.31 -27.07
CA THR A 113 3.02 -7.79 -28.33
C THR A 113 2.95 -8.95 -29.32
N ASP A 114 1.92 -8.96 -30.16
CA ASP A 114 1.88 -9.85 -31.31
C ASP A 114 2.98 -9.36 -32.24
N THR A 115 4.13 -10.04 -32.23
CA THR A 115 5.13 -9.89 -33.29
C THR A 115 4.52 -10.50 -34.54
N ALA A 116 3.60 -9.76 -35.17
CA ALA A 116 3.17 -10.01 -36.53
C ALA A 116 4.41 -9.88 -37.40
N GLY A 117 4.79 -10.99 -38.02
CA GLY A 117 5.93 -11.07 -38.93
C GLY A 117 5.87 -9.97 -39.99
N GLU A 118 6.99 -9.29 -40.16
CA GLU A 118 7.25 -8.50 -41.36
C GLU A 118 7.34 -9.41 -42.60
N PRO A 119 7.05 -8.87 -43.80
CA PRO A 119 6.71 -9.60 -45.02
C PRO A 119 7.87 -10.37 -45.67
#